data_AF-A0A7W1PSK4-F1
#
_entry.id   AF-A0A7W1PSK4-F1
#
_cell.length_a   1.000
_cell.length_b   1.000
_cell.length_c   1.000
_cell.angle_alpha   90.00
_cell.angle_beta   90.00
_cell.angle_gamma   90.00
#
_symmetry.space_group_name_H-M   'P 1'
#
loop_
_entity.id
_entity.type
_entity.pdbx_description
1 polymer ?
#
loop_
_entity_poly.entity_id
_entity_poly.type
_entity_poly.pdbx_seq_one_letter_code
_entity_poly.pdbx_strand_id
1 'polypeptide(L)'
;MSKKIIFYGICLFFLLSALGYARDFTFVNINAALSDLWYQTNYHTFPNTLSFLETFSYNQLYQLKWLLTVVVSLLFLLIYILGIYLIFKKKKYIVWSLACFAFIYLISGIFYMYGYFFNDLARGYKFSRIFMGFIQSPLLLMLLIPAFILGKEVE
;
A
#
# COMPACT_ATOMS: atom_id res chain seq x y z
N MET A 1 10.63 -10.09 25.34
CA MET A 1 9.94 -10.34 24.05
C MET A 1 10.20 -11.78 23.59
N SER A 2 9.18 -12.57 23.22
CA SER A 2 9.39 -13.97 22.80
C SER A 2 10.19 -14.04 21.50
N LYS A 3 11.15 -14.98 21.39
CA LYS A 3 11.93 -15.23 20.15
C LYS A 3 11.04 -15.38 18.91
N LYS A 4 9.82 -15.91 19.08
CA LYS A 4 8.80 -16.04 18.02
C LYS A 4 8.33 -14.68 17.49
N ILE A 5 8.11 -13.70 18.36
CA ILE A 5 7.66 -12.35 17.96
C ILE A 5 8.74 -11.67 17.13
N ILE A 6 10.01 -11.78 17.57
CA ILE A 6 11.15 -11.23 16.82
C ILE A 6 11.25 -11.90 15.44
N PHE A 7 11.19 -13.23 15.39
CA PHE A 7 11.27 -13.97 14.13
C PHE A 7 10.14 -13.59 13.16
N TYR A 8 8.87 -13.66 13.58
CA TYR A 8 7.74 -13.29 12.73
C TYR A 8 7.79 -11.81 12.34
N GLY A 9 8.18 -10.92 13.25
CA GLY A 9 8.33 -9.50 12.96
C GLY A 9 9.36 -9.23 11.86
N ILE A 10 10.53 -9.89 11.92
CA ILE A 10 11.56 -9.79 10.88
C ILE A 10 11.05 -10.33 9.54
N CYS A 11 10.44 -11.52 9.53
CA CYS A 11 9.88 -12.10 8.31
C CYS A 11 8.82 -11.18 7.68
N LEU A 12 7.91 -10.62 8.49
CA LEU A 12 6.89 -9.69 8.02
C LEU A 12 7.51 -8.41 7.46
N PHE A 13 8.53 -7.86 8.12
CA PHE A 13 9.22 -6.67 7.65
C PHE A 13 9.83 -6.88 6.26
N PHE A 14 10.56 -7.98 6.04
CA PHE A 14 11.14 -8.29 4.74
C PHE A 14 10.07 -8.54 3.68
N LEU A 15 9.03 -9.31 4.01
CA LEU A 15 7.92 -9.60 3.10
C LEU A 15 7.20 -8.31 2.64
N LEU A 16 6.87 -7.42 3.58
CA LEU A 16 6.19 -6.17 3.30
C LEU A 16 7.08 -5.17 2.56
N SER A 17 8.38 -5.16 2.86
CA SER A 17 9.34 -4.33 2.14
C SER A 17 9.51 -4.80 0.69
N ALA A 18 9.59 -6.12 0.47
CA ALA A 18 9.65 -6.69 -0.88
C ALA A 18 8.39 -6.40 -1.68
N LEU A 19 7.20 -6.59 -1.10
CA LEU A 19 5.92 -6.24 -1.73
C LEU A 19 5.84 -4.72 -2.01
N GLY A 20 6.29 -3.91 -1.06
CA GLY A 20 6.32 -2.46 -1.18
C GLY A 20 7.19 -1.98 -2.32
N TYR A 21 8.39 -2.57 -2.45
CA TYR A 21 9.33 -2.33 -3.55
C TYR A 21 8.76 -2.79 -4.89
N ALA A 22 8.19 -3.99 -4.97
CA ALA A 22 7.57 -4.50 -6.20
C ALA A 22 6.47 -3.55 -6.69
N ARG A 23 5.61 -3.08 -5.78
CA ARG A 23 4.58 -2.08 -6.09
C ARG A 23 5.19 -0.77 -6.57
N ASP A 24 6.20 -0.22 -5.90
CA ASP A 24 6.80 1.05 -6.33
C ASP A 24 7.47 0.93 -7.70
N PHE A 25 8.24 -0.15 -7.91
CA PHE A 25 8.84 -0.49 -9.20
C PHE A 25 7.80 -0.54 -10.32
N THR A 26 6.70 -1.28 -10.14
CA THR A 26 5.64 -1.37 -11.14
C THR A 26 4.97 -0.02 -11.38
N PHE A 27 4.67 0.75 -10.34
CA PHE A 27 3.95 2.02 -10.47
C PHE A 27 4.80 3.11 -11.10
N VAL A 28 6.10 3.17 -10.82
CA VAL A 28 7.02 4.11 -11.47
C VAL A 28 7.08 3.86 -12.97
N ASN A 29 7.23 2.60 -13.40
CA ASN A 29 7.25 2.24 -14.83
C ASN A 29 5.90 2.53 -15.52
N ILE A 30 4.78 2.18 -14.89
CA ILE A 30 3.45 2.51 -15.45
C ILE A 30 3.27 4.04 -15.57
N ASN A 31 3.70 4.81 -14.57
CA ASN A 31 3.59 6.27 -14.65
C ASN A 31 4.49 6.88 -15.73
N ALA A 32 5.70 6.35 -15.92
CA ALA A 32 6.59 6.77 -16.99
C ALA A 32 5.97 6.48 -18.36
N ALA A 33 5.45 5.26 -18.58
CA ALA A 33 4.73 4.91 -19.80
C ALA A 33 3.48 5.78 -20.05
N LEU A 34 2.70 6.08 -19.00
CA LEU A 34 1.56 6.98 -19.10
C LEU A 34 1.97 8.41 -19.47
N SER A 35 3.09 8.91 -18.93
CA SER A 35 3.65 10.21 -19.28
C SER A 35 4.05 10.24 -20.75
N ASP A 36 4.73 9.20 -21.22
CA ASP A 36 5.19 9.09 -22.59
C ASP A 36 4.06 9.03 -23.61
N LEU A 37 3.02 8.23 -23.32
CA LEU A 37 1.81 8.17 -24.12
C LEU A 37 1.02 9.50 -24.12
N TRP A 38 1.07 10.26 -23.03
CA TRP A 38 0.38 11.55 -22.91
C TRP A 38 1.10 12.66 -23.70
N TYR A 39 2.42 12.73 -23.61
CA TYR A 39 3.23 13.74 -24.31
C TYR A 39 3.68 13.32 -25.71
N GLN A 40 3.29 12.11 -26.16
CA GLN A 40 3.67 11.53 -27.45
C GLN A 40 5.20 11.42 -27.62
N THR A 41 5.89 11.16 -26.51
CA THR A 41 7.34 10.98 -26.48
C THR A 41 7.67 9.49 -26.50
N ASN A 42 8.45 9.02 -27.46
CA ASN A 42 8.77 7.59 -27.63
C ASN A 42 10.05 7.16 -26.89
N TYR A 43 10.22 7.54 -25.61
CA TYR A 43 11.50 7.33 -24.91
C TYR A 43 11.49 6.20 -23.88
N HIS A 44 10.32 5.80 -23.35
CA HIS A 44 10.22 4.82 -22.29
C HIS A 44 9.92 3.42 -22.83
N THR A 45 10.90 2.53 -22.67
CA THR A 45 10.73 1.09 -22.85
C THR A 45 10.56 0.43 -21.49
N PHE A 46 9.62 -0.54 -21.40
CA PHE A 46 9.44 -1.24 -20.14
C PHE A 46 10.63 -2.20 -19.91
N PRO A 47 11.02 -2.46 -18.66
CA PRO A 47 11.96 -3.53 -18.37
C PRO A 47 11.37 -4.88 -18.78
N ASN A 48 12.21 -5.88 -19.08
CA ASN A 48 11.78 -7.22 -19.55
C ASN A 48 10.71 -7.89 -18.67
N THR A 49 10.67 -7.59 -17.38
CA THR A 49 9.66 -8.12 -16.44
C THR A 49 8.26 -7.52 -16.63
N LEU A 50 8.17 -6.36 -17.29
CA LEU A 50 6.95 -5.60 -17.53
C LEU A 50 6.69 -5.37 -19.04
N SER A 51 7.47 -5.98 -19.94
CA SER A 51 7.35 -5.78 -21.39
C SER A 51 5.96 -6.14 -21.94
N PHE A 52 5.21 -7.02 -21.27
CA PHE A 52 3.82 -7.33 -21.63
C PHE A 52 2.90 -6.09 -21.58
N LEU A 53 3.26 -5.07 -20.79
CA LEU A 53 2.53 -3.80 -20.68
C LEU A 53 2.77 -2.85 -21.86
N GLU A 54 3.76 -3.10 -22.72
CA GLU A 54 4.05 -2.25 -23.89
C GLU A 54 2.89 -2.24 -24.90
N THR A 55 2.11 -3.32 -24.93
CA THR A 55 0.96 -3.44 -25.84
C THR A 55 -0.29 -2.67 -25.35
N PHE A 56 -0.25 -2.12 -24.14
CA PHE A 56 -1.43 -1.50 -23.52
C PHE A 56 -1.55 -0.04 -23.93
N SER A 57 -2.75 0.36 -24.32
CA SER A 57 -3.10 1.77 -24.56
C SER A 57 -3.09 2.59 -23.26
N TYR A 58 -3.07 3.92 -23.38
CA TYR A 58 -3.12 4.86 -22.25
C TYR A 58 -4.25 4.53 -21.26
N ASN A 59 -5.47 4.32 -21.77
CA ASN A 59 -6.63 4.03 -20.94
C ASN A 59 -6.50 2.69 -20.21
N GLN A 60 -5.93 1.67 -20.88
CA GLN A 60 -5.70 0.36 -20.26
C GLN A 60 -4.65 0.44 -19.14
N LEU A 61 -3.53 1.13 -19.37
CA LEU A 61 -2.51 1.36 -18.34
C LEU A 61 -3.06 2.17 -17.15
N TYR A 62 -3.89 3.19 -17.44
CA TYR A 62 -4.51 4.00 -16.42
C TYR A 62 -5.46 3.17 -15.54
N GLN A 63 -6.33 2.37 -16.14
CA GLN A 63 -7.22 1.46 -15.40
C GLN A 63 -6.45 0.38 -14.64
N LEU A 64 -5.42 -0.21 -15.26
CA LEU A 64 -4.56 -1.21 -14.62
C LEU A 64 -3.90 -0.64 -13.37
N LYS A 65 -3.43 0.62 -13.40
CA LYS A 65 -2.84 1.29 -12.22
C LYS A 65 -3.82 1.35 -11.04
N TRP A 66 -5.09 1.69 -11.30
CA TRP A 66 -6.12 1.71 -10.25
C TRP A 66 -6.44 0.31 -9.73
N LEU A 67 -6.56 -0.68 -10.62
CA LEU A 67 -6.77 -2.07 -10.23
C LEU A 67 -5.60 -2.59 -9.37
N LEU A 68 -4.35 -2.36 -9.79
CA LEU A 68 -3.16 -2.72 -9.04
C LEU A 68 -3.12 -2.06 -7.66
N THR A 69 -3.61 -0.83 -7.53
CA THR A 69 -3.69 -0.14 -6.24
C THR A 69 -4.58 -0.90 -5.27
N VAL A 70 -5.76 -1.33 -5.72
CA VAL A 70 -6.69 -2.12 -4.91
C VAL A 70 -6.11 -3.50 -4.60
N VAL A 71 -5.56 -4.19 -5.60
CA VAL A 71 -4.97 -5.53 -5.42
C VAL A 71 -3.81 -5.49 -4.42
N VAL A 72 -2.86 -4.57 -4.58
CA VAL A 72 -1.73 -4.45 -3.66
C VAL A 72 -2.21 -4.12 -2.26
N SER A 73 -3.18 -3.20 -2.11
CA SER A 73 -3.76 -2.91 -0.80
C SER A 73 -4.36 -4.11 -0.11
N LEU A 74 -5.11 -4.95 -0.83
CA LEU A 74 -5.70 -6.17 -0.29
C LEU A 74 -4.61 -7.17 0.12
N LEU A 75 -3.52 -7.27 -0.65
CA LEU A 75 -2.36 -8.09 -0.28
C LEU A 75 -1.70 -7.59 1.00
N PHE A 76 -1.50 -6.27 1.16
CA PHE A 76 -1.00 -5.68 2.41
C PHE A 76 -1.91 -6.00 3.59
N LEU A 77 -3.22 -5.80 3.43
CA LEU A 77 -4.22 -6.13 4.45
C LEU A 77 -4.15 -7.59 4.87
N LEU A 78 -4.08 -8.52 3.90
CA LEU A 78 -3.99 -9.94 4.17
C LEU A 78 -2.72 -10.28 4.96
N ILE A 79 -1.57 -9.75 4.55
CA ILE A 79 -0.29 -9.97 5.24
C ILE A 79 -0.33 -9.39 6.66
N TYR A 80 -0.96 -8.23 6.87
CA TYR A 80 -1.13 -7.64 8.20
C TYR A 80 -1.99 -8.50 9.11
N ILE A 81 -3.15 -8.96 8.63
CA ILE A 81 -4.06 -9.80 9.41
C ILE A 81 -3.36 -11.10 9.80
N LEU A 82 -2.69 -11.75 8.84
CA LEU A 82 -1.93 -12.97 9.08
C LEU A 82 -0.80 -12.73 10.08
N GLY A 83 -0.03 -11.65 9.93
CA GLY A 83 1.06 -11.30 10.82
C GLY A 83 0.60 -11.09 12.27
N ILE A 84 -0.46 -10.30 12.47
CA ILE A 84 -1.04 -10.05 13.79
C ILE A 84 -1.63 -11.33 14.40
N TYR A 85 -2.31 -12.15 13.59
CA TYR A 85 -2.84 -13.43 14.04
C TYR A 85 -1.74 -14.38 14.51
N LEU A 86 -0.64 -14.50 13.75
CA LEU A 86 0.50 -15.36 14.10
C LEU A 86 1.22 -14.91 15.38
N ILE A 87 1.34 -13.60 15.60
CA ILE A 87 2.05 -13.02 16.75
C ILE A 87 1.20 -13.07 18.03
N PHE A 88 -0.05 -12.62 17.96
CA PHE A 88 -0.86 -12.41 19.17
C PHE A 88 -1.97 -13.43 19.39
N LYS A 89 -2.44 -14.12 18.34
CA LYS A 89 -3.53 -15.13 18.39
C LYS A 89 -4.84 -14.67 19.05
N LYS A 90 -5.05 -13.38 19.28
CA LYS A 90 -6.30 -12.81 19.81
C LYS A 90 -7.06 -12.07 18.71
N LYS A 91 -8.37 -12.34 18.57
CA LYS A 91 -9.26 -11.67 17.61
C LYS A 91 -9.34 -10.15 17.83
N LYS A 92 -9.25 -9.69 19.08
CA LYS A 92 -9.27 -8.26 19.45
C LYS A 92 -8.26 -7.44 18.64
N TYR A 93 -7.01 -7.91 18.52
CA TYR A 93 -5.97 -7.19 17.79
C TYR A 93 -6.19 -7.16 16.28
N ILE A 94 -6.80 -8.20 15.71
CA ILE A 94 -7.20 -8.18 14.29
C ILE A 94 -8.24 -7.10 14.04
N VAL A 95 -9.26 -7.00 14.90
CA VAL A 95 -10.31 -5.97 14.79
C VAL A 95 -9.71 -4.57 14.88
N TRP A 96 -8.79 -4.33 15.82
CA TRP A 96 -8.09 -3.04 15.91
C TRP A 96 -7.24 -2.75 14.67
N SER A 97 -6.51 -3.73 14.14
CA SER A 97 -5.75 -3.55 12.89
C SER A 97 -6.66 -3.20 11.71
N LEU A 98 -7.80 -3.88 11.58
CA LEU A 98 -8.81 -3.59 10.56
C LEU A 98 -9.38 -2.18 10.71
N ALA A 99 -9.70 -1.77 11.94
CA ALA A 99 -10.21 -0.44 12.24
C ALA A 99 -9.19 0.66 11.87
N CYS A 100 -7.91 0.48 12.23
CA CYS A 100 -6.83 1.40 11.83
C CYS A 100 -6.70 1.48 10.30
N PHE A 101 -6.73 0.33 9.62
CA PHE A 101 -6.64 0.27 8.16
C PHE A 101 -7.81 1.00 7.50
N ALA A 102 -9.05 0.72 7.93
CA ALA A 102 -10.25 1.38 7.44
C ALA A 102 -10.24 2.89 7.72
N PHE A 103 -9.76 3.31 8.89
CA PHE A 103 -9.65 4.71 9.25
C PHE A 103 -8.70 5.48 8.32
N ILE A 104 -7.51 4.94 8.04
CA ILE A 104 -6.55 5.60 7.15
C ILE A 104 -7.09 5.62 5.70
N TYR A 105 -7.84 4.58 5.29
CA TYR A 105 -8.56 4.56 4.02
C TYR A 105 -9.60 5.67 3.91
N LEU A 106 -10.41 5.85 4.94
CA LEU A 106 -11.39 6.93 5.00
C LEU A 106 -10.71 8.30 4.91
N ILE A 107 -9.61 8.51 5.64
CA ILE A 107 -8.81 9.74 5.54
C ILE A 107 -8.32 9.98 4.11
N SER A 108 -7.76 8.94 3.48
CA SER A 108 -7.29 9.04 2.09
C SER A 108 -8.42 9.42 1.13
N GLY A 109 -9.61 8.82 1.30
CA GLY A 109 -10.80 9.16 0.53
C GLY A 109 -11.26 10.60 0.75
N ILE A 110 -11.26 11.08 2.00
CA ILE A 110 -11.60 12.47 2.34
C ILE A 110 -10.66 13.46 1.64
N PHE A 111 -9.35 13.21 1.65
CA PHE A 111 -8.40 14.09 0.95
C PHE A 111 -8.59 14.10 -0.57
N TYR A 112 -8.93 12.96 -1.16
CA TYR A 112 -9.24 12.90 -2.59
C TYR A 112 -10.53 13.69 -2.90
N MET A 113 -11.59 13.49 -2.12
CA MET A 113 -12.86 14.21 -2.26
C MET A 113 -12.68 15.72 -2.04
N TYR A 114 -11.86 16.12 -1.07
CA TYR A 114 -11.48 17.52 -0.87
C TYR A 114 -10.85 18.11 -2.13
N GLY A 115 -9.88 17.42 -2.76
CA GLY A 115 -9.30 17.87 -4.02
C GLY A 115 -10.33 18.05 -5.14
N TYR A 116 -11.34 17.17 -5.18
CA TYR A 116 -12.44 17.26 -6.14
C TYR A 116 -13.35 18.47 -5.89
N PHE A 117 -13.80 18.70 -4.65
CA PHE A 117 -14.72 19.80 -4.33
C PHE A 117 -14.08 21.19 -4.39
N PHE A 118 -12.78 21.30 -4.13
CA PHE A 118 -12.06 22.59 -4.08
C PHE A 118 -11.25 22.88 -5.36
N ASN A 119 -11.50 22.15 -6.46
CA ASN A 119 -10.77 22.27 -7.74
C ASN A 119 -9.25 22.17 -7.61
N ASP A 120 -8.77 21.42 -6.62
CA ASP A 120 -7.35 21.14 -6.40
C ASP A 120 -7.08 19.63 -6.35
N LEU A 121 -7.43 18.97 -7.45
CA LEU A 121 -7.27 17.53 -7.63
C LEU A 121 -5.80 17.11 -7.45
N ALA A 122 -4.85 17.95 -7.85
CA ALA A 122 -3.42 17.67 -7.71
C ALA A 122 -3.01 17.52 -6.23
N ARG A 123 -3.38 18.46 -5.36
CA ARG A 123 -3.09 18.35 -3.92
C ARG A 123 -3.90 17.23 -3.27
N GLY A 124 -5.19 17.13 -3.56
CA GLY A 124 -6.05 16.08 -2.98
C GLY A 124 -5.55 14.67 -3.31
N TYR A 125 -5.18 14.43 -4.57
CA TYR A 125 -4.57 13.17 -5.01
C TYR A 125 -3.22 12.91 -4.34
N LYS A 126 -2.35 13.94 -4.23
CA LYS A 126 -1.05 13.80 -3.57
C LYS A 126 -1.20 13.38 -2.11
N PHE A 127 -2.09 14.00 -1.35
CA PHE A 127 -2.35 13.63 0.05
C PHE A 127 -2.97 12.24 0.14
N SER A 128 -4.00 11.95 -0.64
CA SER A 128 -4.62 10.63 -0.70
C SER A 128 -3.57 9.53 -0.95
N ARG A 129 -2.64 9.75 -1.89
CA ARG A 129 -1.53 8.84 -2.20
C ARG A 129 -0.56 8.65 -1.03
N ILE A 130 -0.25 9.70 -0.26
CA ILE A 130 0.63 9.59 0.92
C ILE A 130 0.03 8.63 1.95
N PHE A 131 -1.26 8.79 2.28
CA PHE A 131 -1.95 7.90 3.21
C PHE A 131 -2.06 6.47 2.70
N MET A 132 -2.35 6.28 1.41
CA MET A 132 -2.34 4.94 0.79
C MET A 132 -0.94 4.31 0.84
N GLY A 133 0.10 5.10 0.59
CA GLY A 133 1.49 4.66 0.71
C GLY A 133 1.84 4.18 2.11
N PHE A 134 1.37 4.90 3.14
CA PHE A 134 1.55 4.54 4.54
C PHE A 134 0.90 3.19 4.89
N ILE A 135 -0.35 2.96 4.46
CA ILE A 135 -1.06 1.68 4.65
C ILE A 135 -0.37 0.54 3.90
N GLN A 136 0.17 0.82 2.72
CA GLN A 136 0.87 -0.15 1.89
C GLN A 136 2.38 -0.18 2.21
N SER A 137 2.78 -0.08 3.47
CA SER A 137 4.20 -0.06 3.87
C SER A 137 4.43 -0.94 5.11
N PRO A 138 5.66 -1.30 5.49
CA PRO A 138 5.86 -1.99 6.78
C PRO A 138 5.50 -1.14 8.01
N LEU A 139 5.34 0.19 7.85
CA LEU A 139 5.22 1.14 8.95
C LEU A 139 4.00 0.89 9.85
N LEU A 140 2.84 0.54 9.28
CA LEU A 140 1.65 0.32 10.10
C LEU A 140 1.85 -0.84 11.10
N LEU A 141 2.45 -1.96 10.66
CA LEU A 141 2.77 -3.06 11.58
C LEU A 141 3.85 -2.68 12.59
N MET A 142 4.84 -1.88 12.18
CA MET A 142 5.88 -1.39 13.10
C MET A 142 5.30 -0.52 14.22
N LEU A 143 4.14 0.12 14.00
CA LEU A 143 3.41 0.85 15.04
C LEU A 143 2.47 -0.07 15.84
N LEU A 144 1.71 -0.93 15.16
CA LEU A 144 0.70 -1.78 15.79
C LEU A 144 1.32 -2.85 16.70
N ILE A 145 2.43 -3.48 16.31
CA ILE A 145 3.04 -4.55 17.10
C ILE A 145 3.50 -4.03 18.48
N PRO A 146 4.31 -2.96 18.60
CA PRO A 146 4.65 -2.39 19.90
C PRO A 146 3.43 -1.91 20.68
N ALA A 147 2.46 -1.26 20.03
CA ALA A 147 1.25 -0.79 20.68
C ALA A 147 0.45 -1.94 21.32
N PHE A 148 0.34 -3.08 20.64
CA PHE A 148 -0.33 -4.27 21.17
C PHE A 148 0.49 -5.01 22.24
N ILE A 149 1.82 -4.94 22.18
CA ILE A 149 2.68 -5.46 23.26
C ILE A 149 2.46 -4.65 24.53
N LEU A 150 2.51 -3.31 24.46
CA LEU A 150 2.27 -2.43 25.60
C LEU A 150 0.84 -2.58 26.14
N GLY A 151 -0.17 -2.63 25.26
CA GLY A 151 -1.55 -2.83 25.67
C GLY A 151 -1.82 -4.18 26.36
N LYS A 152 -1.01 -5.22 26.07
CA LYS A 152 -1.10 -6.51 26.75
C LYS A 152 -0.59 -6.44 28.20
N GLU A 153 0.33 -5.53 28.52
CA GLU A 153 0.86 -5.37 29.89
C GLU A 153 -0.13 -4.64 30.81
N VAL A 154 -1.16 -4.01 30.24
CA VAL A 154 -2.20 -3.28 30.97
C VAL A 154 -3.47 -4.13 31.20
N GLU A 155 -3.61 -5.28 30.52
CA GLU A 155 -4.68 -6.28 30.73
C GLU A 155 -4.24 -7.41 31.67
#